data_AF-A0A1K1S067-F1
#
_entry.id   AF-A0A1K1S067-F1
#
_cell.length_a   1.000
_cell.length_b   1.000
_cell.length_c   1.000
_cell.angle_alpha   90.00
_cell.angle_beta   90.00
_cell.angle_gamma   90.00
#
_symmetry.space_group_name_H-M   'P 1'
#
loop_
_entity.id
_entity.type
_entity.pdbx_description
1 polymer ?
#
loop_
_entity_poly.entity_id
_entity_poly.type
_entity_poly.pdbx_seq_one_letter_code
_entity_poly.pdbx_strand_id
1 'polypeptide(L)'
;MRLSSIAVLLLAISSCKPRNEAGAITAGAAEKVYVAPGKYDEFYNFVSGGFNGQVAVYGLPSGRLLKIIPVFSVMPENGYGYSEETKPMLETSHGSLPWDDQHHLELSQKDGSPDGRWLFANANNTPRVARINLATFKTEEIIELPNSAGNHSSPF
;
A
#
# COMPACT_ATOMS: atom_id res chain seq x y z
N MET A 1 -6.80 -71.78 -14.18
CA MET A 1 -5.81 -70.68 -14.13
C MET A 1 -6.20 -69.43 -14.93
N ARG A 2 -7.51 -69.12 -15.10
CA ARG A 2 -7.96 -67.95 -15.91
C ARG A 2 -9.10 -67.11 -15.32
N LEU A 3 -9.57 -67.39 -14.10
CA LEU A 3 -10.55 -66.53 -13.40
C LEU A 3 -9.93 -65.65 -12.30
N SER A 4 -8.86 -66.10 -11.63
CA SER A 4 -8.20 -65.30 -10.58
C SER A 4 -7.48 -64.04 -11.12
N SER A 5 -7.11 -64.02 -12.40
CA SER A 5 -6.38 -62.89 -12.99
C SER A 5 -7.27 -61.71 -13.37
N ILE A 6 -8.59 -61.91 -13.53
CA ILE A 6 -9.54 -60.85 -13.88
C ILE A 6 -10.01 -60.08 -12.63
N ALA A 7 -10.15 -60.77 -11.49
CA ALA A 7 -10.53 -60.15 -10.23
C ALA A 7 -9.46 -59.17 -9.69
N VAL A 8 -8.19 -59.45 -9.92
CA VAL A 8 -7.06 -58.58 -9.50
C VAL A 8 -6.98 -57.31 -10.35
N LEU A 9 -7.38 -57.37 -11.63
CA LEU A 9 -7.35 -56.22 -12.53
C LEU A 9 -8.51 -55.23 -12.26
N LEU A 10 -9.65 -55.71 -11.77
CA LEU A 10 -10.80 -54.87 -11.39
C LEU A 10 -10.60 -54.11 -10.06
N LEU A 11 -9.72 -54.61 -9.17
CA LEU A 11 -9.34 -53.92 -7.93
C LEU A 11 -8.29 -52.83 -8.15
N ALA A 12 -7.54 -52.87 -9.24
CA ALA A 12 -6.50 -51.88 -9.55
C ALA A 12 -7.05 -50.55 -10.09
N ILE A 13 -8.28 -50.52 -10.60
CA ILE A 13 -8.90 -49.33 -11.21
C ILE A 13 -9.61 -48.41 -10.19
N SER A 14 -9.79 -48.85 -8.94
CA SER A 14 -10.42 -48.03 -7.88
C SER A 14 -9.45 -47.10 -7.14
N SER A 15 -8.15 -47.15 -7.47
CA SER A 15 -7.10 -46.41 -6.73
C SER A 15 -6.62 -45.12 -7.37
N CYS A 16 -7.21 -44.70 -8.50
CA CYS A 16 -6.92 -43.41 -9.13
C CYS A 16 -8.17 -42.50 -9.13
N LYS A 17 -8.73 -42.22 -7.94
CA LYS A 17 -9.42 -40.94 -7.80
C LYS A 17 -8.33 -39.88 -7.64
N PRO A 18 -8.22 -38.87 -8.54
CA PRO A 18 -7.37 -37.73 -8.23
C PRO A 18 -7.81 -37.23 -6.85
N ARG A 19 -6.85 -37.13 -5.93
CA ARG A 19 -7.10 -36.61 -4.60
C ARG A 19 -7.64 -35.20 -4.85
N ASN A 20 -8.93 -35.01 -4.63
CA ASN A 20 -9.54 -33.71 -4.80
C ASN A 20 -8.93 -32.84 -3.70
N GLU A 21 -7.86 -32.10 -4.01
CA GLU A 21 -7.23 -31.11 -3.12
C GLU A 21 -8.16 -29.91 -2.86
N ALA A 22 -9.45 -30.03 -3.18
CA ALA A 22 -10.50 -29.10 -2.82
C ALA A 22 -10.59 -28.82 -1.30
N GLY A 23 -9.95 -29.63 -0.44
CA GLY A 23 -9.91 -29.40 1.01
C GLY A 23 -8.78 -28.49 1.52
N ALA A 24 -7.75 -28.21 0.71
CA ALA A 24 -6.60 -27.40 1.15
C ALA A 24 -6.65 -25.93 0.69
N ILE A 25 -7.56 -25.60 -0.23
CA ILE A 25 -7.50 -24.33 -0.99
C ILE A 25 -8.60 -23.33 -0.57
N THR A 26 -9.55 -23.68 0.31
CA THR A 26 -10.72 -22.78 0.55
C THR A 26 -11.25 -22.67 1.97
N ALA A 27 -10.75 -23.42 2.96
CA ALA A 27 -11.20 -23.27 4.36
C ALA A 27 -10.21 -22.41 5.16
N GLY A 28 -10.66 -21.29 5.74
CA GLY A 28 -9.85 -20.48 6.66
C GLY A 28 -9.26 -19.18 6.08
N ALA A 29 -9.35 -18.93 4.76
CA ALA A 29 -8.76 -17.72 4.16
C ALA A 29 -9.53 -16.45 4.54
N ALA A 30 -10.86 -16.53 4.56
CA ALA A 30 -11.72 -15.42 4.97
C ALA A 30 -11.54 -15.08 6.46
N GLU A 31 -11.39 -16.10 7.30
CA GLU A 31 -11.18 -15.97 8.74
C GLU A 31 -9.85 -15.29 9.08
N LYS A 32 -8.82 -15.46 8.22
CA LYS A 32 -7.51 -14.80 8.38
C LYS A 32 -7.52 -13.29 8.10
N VAL A 33 -8.46 -12.81 7.28
CA VAL A 33 -8.59 -11.38 6.94
C VAL A 33 -9.74 -10.71 7.68
N TYR A 34 -10.53 -11.47 8.43
CA TYR A 34 -11.65 -10.93 9.18
C TYR A 34 -11.17 -10.29 10.50
N VAL A 35 -11.47 -8.99 10.65
CA VAL A 35 -11.25 -8.25 11.90
C VAL A 35 -12.60 -7.77 12.43
N ALA A 36 -13.03 -8.34 13.57
CA ALA A 36 -14.32 -8.06 14.17
C ALA A 36 -14.46 -6.60 14.65
N PRO A 37 -15.69 -6.06 14.78
CA PRO A 37 -15.92 -4.76 15.38
C PRO A 37 -15.30 -4.63 16.77
N GLY A 38 -14.65 -3.50 17.05
CA GLY A 38 -13.93 -3.26 18.31
C GLY A 38 -12.56 -3.94 18.41
N LYS A 39 -12.08 -4.59 17.34
CA LYS A 39 -10.70 -5.10 17.23
C LYS A 39 -9.87 -4.27 16.26
N TYR A 40 -8.57 -4.23 16.52
CA TYR A 40 -7.59 -3.51 15.70
C TYR A 40 -6.96 -4.43 14.66
N ASP A 41 -6.57 -3.80 13.55
CA ASP A 41 -5.60 -4.37 12.62
C ASP A 41 -4.21 -4.45 13.28
N GLU A 42 -3.37 -5.35 12.77
CA GLU A 42 -2.02 -5.59 13.28
C GLU A 42 -0.99 -4.64 12.67
N PHE A 43 -1.15 -4.30 11.38
CA PHE A 43 -0.22 -3.44 10.66
C PHE A 43 -0.91 -2.25 10.02
N TYR A 44 -0.17 -1.14 9.95
CA TYR A 44 -0.45 -0.07 9.01
C TYR A 44 0.25 -0.38 7.68
N ASN A 45 -0.48 -0.21 6.59
CA ASN A 45 0.05 -0.27 5.24
C ASN A 45 -0.09 1.11 4.59
N PHE A 46 1.04 1.76 4.31
CA PHE A 46 1.09 3.02 3.59
C PHE A 46 1.19 2.73 2.10
N VAL A 47 0.15 3.11 1.38
CA VAL A 47 -0.04 2.75 -0.02
C VAL A 47 0.04 4.01 -0.87
N SER A 48 0.77 3.88 -1.97
CA SER A 48 0.88 4.96 -2.94
C SER A 48 -0.47 5.30 -3.56
N GLY A 49 -0.76 6.59 -3.70
CA GLY A 49 -1.94 7.08 -4.41
C GLY A 49 -1.76 7.17 -5.92
N GLY A 50 -0.54 7.00 -6.45
CA GLY A 50 -0.22 7.24 -7.86
C GLY A 50 -0.63 8.64 -8.29
N PHE A 51 -1.29 8.74 -9.44
CA PHE A 51 -1.84 9.99 -10.00
C PHE A 51 -2.90 10.70 -9.13
N ASN A 52 -3.34 10.10 -8.01
CA ASN A 52 -4.13 10.83 -7.02
C ASN A 52 -3.26 11.84 -6.23
N GLY A 53 -1.94 11.63 -6.15
CA GLY A 53 -0.99 12.52 -5.48
C GLY A 53 -0.97 12.43 -3.96
N GLN A 54 -1.78 11.57 -3.36
CA GLN A 54 -1.93 11.41 -1.90
C GLN A 54 -1.36 10.07 -1.42
N VAL A 55 -1.37 9.85 -0.10
CA VAL A 55 -1.02 8.57 0.52
C VAL A 55 -2.24 7.98 1.21
N ALA A 56 -2.55 6.71 0.93
CA ALA A 56 -3.60 5.98 1.60
C ALA A 56 -3.03 5.11 2.74
N VAL A 57 -3.69 5.09 3.88
CA VAL A 57 -3.32 4.27 5.04
C VAL A 57 -4.36 3.20 5.23
N TYR A 58 -3.96 1.94 5.03
CA TYR A 58 -4.80 0.78 5.24
C TYR A 58 -4.42 0.04 6.53
N GLY A 59 -5.41 -0.60 7.15
CA GLY A 59 -5.17 -1.60 8.19
C GLY A 59 -5.05 -3.00 7.59
N LEU A 60 -4.08 -3.79 8.04
CA LEU A 60 -3.96 -5.21 7.69
C LEU A 60 -4.17 -6.09 8.93
N PRO A 61 -4.90 -7.23 8.79
CA PRO A 61 -5.25 -7.88 7.53
C PRO A 61 -6.62 -7.48 6.95
N SER A 62 -7.36 -6.57 7.57
CA SER A 62 -8.74 -6.26 7.13
C SER A 62 -8.85 -5.57 5.76
N GLY A 63 -7.78 -4.92 5.30
CA GLY A 63 -7.77 -4.15 4.06
C GLY A 63 -8.64 -2.89 4.10
N ARG A 64 -9.05 -2.44 5.29
CA ARG A 64 -9.88 -1.23 5.45
C ARG A 64 -9.03 0.03 5.31
N LEU A 65 -9.51 1.00 4.54
CA LEU A 65 -8.93 2.34 4.47
C LEU A 65 -9.19 3.07 5.80
N LEU A 66 -8.13 3.47 6.48
CA LEU A 66 -8.18 4.18 7.76
C LEU A 66 -8.06 5.69 7.58
N LYS A 67 -7.21 6.13 6.65
CA LYS A 67 -6.94 7.56 6.41
C LYS A 67 -6.39 7.80 5.02
N ILE A 68 -6.69 8.97 4.46
CA ILE A 68 -5.94 9.56 3.33
C ILE A 68 -5.13 10.73 3.88
N ILE A 69 -3.82 10.72 3.64
CA ILE A 69 -2.89 11.80 3.96
C ILE A 69 -2.68 12.62 2.70
N PRO A 70 -3.03 13.91 2.69
CA PRO A 70 -2.82 14.75 1.53
C PRO A 70 -1.35 15.17 1.39
N VAL A 71 -0.82 15.12 0.16
CA VAL A 71 0.61 15.35 -0.13
C VAL A 71 0.78 16.28 -1.33
N PHE A 72 0.62 15.80 -2.56
CA PHE A 72 0.91 16.56 -3.79
C PHE A 72 -0.33 17.04 -4.53
N SER A 73 -1.53 16.71 -4.04
CA SER A 73 -2.78 17.23 -4.58
C SER A 73 -3.66 17.90 -3.51
N VAL A 74 -4.50 18.82 -3.96
CA VAL A 74 -5.46 19.50 -3.08
C VAL A 74 -6.46 18.52 -2.49
N MET A 75 -6.87 18.74 -1.23
CA MET A 75 -7.87 17.91 -0.54
C MET A 75 -8.97 18.80 0.04
N PRO A 76 -10.06 19.03 -0.72
CA PRO A 76 -11.15 19.91 -0.28
C PRO A 76 -11.82 19.46 1.02
N GLU A 77 -11.86 18.15 1.30
CA GLU A 77 -12.48 17.58 2.50
C GLU A 77 -11.92 18.19 3.80
N ASN A 78 -10.61 18.43 3.85
CA ASN A 78 -9.92 18.92 5.05
C ASN A 78 -9.18 20.25 4.84
N GLY A 79 -9.34 20.89 3.68
CA GLY A 79 -8.75 22.19 3.36
C GLY A 79 -7.27 22.18 2.96
N TYR A 80 -6.63 21.01 2.80
CA TYR A 80 -5.24 20.94 2.35
C TYR A 80 -5.09 21.50 0.94
N GLY A 81 -4.13 22.43 0.77
CA GLY A 81 -3.92 23.21 -0.45
C GLY A 81 -4.84 24.44 -0.57
N TYR A 82 -5.71 24.67 0.42
CA TYR A 82 -6.56 25.86 0.51
C TYR A 82 -6.24 26.73 1.74
N SER A 83 -5.59 26.18 2.77
CA SER A 83 -5.16 26.94 3.95
C SER A 83 -3.83 27.65 3.71
N GLU A 84 -3.56 28.73 4.45
CA GLU A 84 -2.30 29.48 4.32
C GLU A 84 -1.07 28.64 4.68
N GLU A 85 -1.23 27.64 5.56
CA GLU A 85 -0.16 26.72 5.95
C GLU A 85 0.14 25.68 4.87
N THR A 86 -0.83 25.38 3.99
CA THR A 86 -0.73 24.26 3.04
C THR A 86 -0.60 24.72 1.59
N LYS A 87 -1.04 25.92 1.24
CA LYS A 87 -0.83 26.52 -0.08
C LYS A 87 0.66 26.49 -0.50
N PRO A 88 1.62 26.93 0.34
CA PRO A 88 3.03 26.97 -0.07
C PRO A 88 3.61 25.58 -0.39
N MET A 89 3.04 24.50 0.17
CA MET A 89 3.49 23.13 -0.12
C MET A 89 3.18 22.69 -1.57
N LEU A 90 2.23 23.33 -2.23
CA LEU A 90 1.84 23.03 -3.62
C LEU A 90 2.41 24.03 -4.63
N GLU A 91 3.20 25.00 -4.16
CA GLU A 91 3.91 25.93 -5.03
C GLU A 91 5.25 25.34 -5.48
N THR A 92 5.60 25.58 -6.73
CA THR A 92 6.84 25.11 -7.36
C THR A 92 7.52 26.26 -8.10
N SER A 93 8.71 26.02 -8.63
CA SER A 93 9.39 26.94 -9.55
C SER A 93 8.58 27.23 -10.82
N HIS A 94 7.56 26.42 -11.11
CA HIS A 94 6.62 26.57 -12.23
C HIS A 94 5.27 27.18 -11.82
N GLY A 95 5.12 27.61 -10.57
CA GLY A 95 3.88 28.10 -9.97
C GLY A 95 3.08 27.01 -9.27
N SER A 96 1.80 27.30 -9.04
CA SER A 96 0.89 26.43 -8.27
C SER A 96 0.61 25.13 -9.01
N LEU A 97 0.88 23.99 -8.36
CA LEU A 97 0.73 22.66 -8.92
C LEU A 97 -0.11 21.77 -7.99
N PRO A 98 -1.45 21.81 -8.12
CA PRO A 98 -2.38 21.15 -7.20
C PRO A 98 -2.60 19.65 -7.49
N TRP A 99 -1.63 18.99 -8.12
CA TRP A 99 -1.67 17.57 -8.50
C TRP A 99 -0.23 17.02 -8.73
N ASP A 100 -0.06 15.70 -8.63
CA ASP A 100 1.12 14.97 -9.14
C ASP A 100 0.88 13.43 -9.13
N ASP A 101 1.86 12.69 -9.63
CA ASP A 101 2.00 11.23 -9.49
C ASP A 101 2.88 10.89 -8.30
N GLN A 102 2.26 10.57 -7.15
CA GLN A 102 2.98 10.07 -5.99
C GLN A 102 3.38 8.62 -6.25
N HIS A 103 4.68 8.32 -6.30
CA HIS A 103 5.15 7.04 -6.81
C HIS A 103 5.51 6.03 -5.71
N HIS A 104 6.61 6.25 -5.01
CA HIS A 104 7.14 5.41 -3.95
C HIS A 104 7.01 6.06 -2.57
N LEU A 105 7.03 5.20 -1.56
CA LEU A 105 6.93 5.54 -0.15
C LEU A 105 8.01 4.78 0.60
N GLU A 106 8.66 5.45 1.54
CA GLU A 106 9.69 4.83 2.34
C GLU A 106 9.71 5.38 3.77
N LEU A 107 9.80 4.47 4.75
CA LEU A 107 9.80 4.81 6.17
C LEU A 107 11.19 5.24 6.62
N SER A 108 11.27 6.21 7.54
CA SER A 108 12.53 6.50 8.23
C SER A 108 12.99 5.29 9.03
N GLN A 109 14.30 5.06 9.03
CA GLN A 109 14.92 3.91 9.69
C GLN A 109 15.94 4.35 10.75
N LYS A 110 16.09 3.52 11.77
CA LYS A 110 17.19 3.53 12.73
C LYS A 110 17.72 2.12 12.87
N ASP A 111 19.03 1.94 12.75
CA ASP A 111 19.71 0.64 12.85
C ASP A 111 19.13 -0.44 11.90
N GLY A 112 18.69 -0.02 10.71
CA GLY A 112 18.14 -0.90 9.66
C GLY A 112 16.69 -1.35 9.89
N SER A 113 15.95 -0.70 10.80
CA SER A 113 14.53 -0.97 11.04
C SER A 113 13.71 0.33 11.03
N PRO A 114 12.44 0.30 10.55
CA PRO A 114 11.56 1.47 10.62
C PRO A 114 11.43 2.01 12.04
N ASP A 115 11.67 3.31 12.21
CA ASP A 115 11.65 3.97 13.53
C ASP A 115 10.34 4.71 13.83
N GLY A 116 9.40 4.69 12.86
CA GLY A 116 8.05 5.22 13.02
C GLY A 116 7.95 6.74 13.11
N ARG A 117 9.01 7.49 12.80
CA ARG A 117 8.98 8.97 12.88
C ARG A 117 8.41 9.60 11.60
N TRP A 118 8.91 9.16 10.45
CA TRP A 118 8.66 9.79 9.17
C TRP A 118 8.28 8.78 8.09
N LEU A 119 7.46 9.24 7.16
CA LEU A 119 7.24 8.62 5.88
C LEU A 119 7.67 9.62 4.80
N PHE A 120 8.50 9.19 3.87
CA PHE A 120 8.91 10.00 2.73
C PHE A 120 8.16 9.55 1.49
N ALA A 121 7.66 10.51 0.71
CA ALA A 121 6.94 10.26 -0.53
C ALA A 121 7.57 11.05 -1.66
N ASN A 122 7.69 10.47 -2.85
CA ASN A 122 8.15 11.20 -4.02
C ASN A 122 7.03 11.46 -5.02
N ALA A 123 7.21 12.55 -5.77
CA ALA A 123 6.40 12.90 -6.92
C ALA A 123 7.22 12.71 -8.21
N ASN A 124 6.66 12.01 -9.19
CA ASN A 124 7.36 11.63 -10.40
C ASN A 124 7.29 12.70 -11.51
N ASN A 125 6.13 13.35 -11.72
CA ASN A 125 5.96 14.28 -12.85
C ASN A 125 6.65 15.62 -12.62
N THR A 126 6.49 16.20 -11.43
CA THR A 126 7.27 17.36 -10.99
C THR A 126 8.14 16.93 -9.81
N PRO A 127 9.42 16.59 -10.06
CA PRO A 127 10.32 16.00 -9.09
C PRO A 127 10.33 16.73 -7.75
N ARG A 128 9.66 16.13 -6.78
CA ARG A 128 9.54 16.62 -5.42
C ARG A 128 9.65 15.46 -4.44
N VAL A 129 10.05 15.78 -3.21
CA VAL A 129 10.03 14.83 -2.08
C VAL A 129 9.30 15.48 -0.92
N ALA A 130 8.36 14.76 -0.35
CA ALA A 130 7.61 15.16 0.82
C ALA A 130 8.07 14.38 2.06
N ARG A 131 8.10 15.04 3.22
CA ARG A 131 8.22 14.40 4.53
C ARG A 131 6.87 14.46 5.25
N ILE A 132 6.40 13.31 5.70
CA ILE A 132 5.16 13.13 6.44
C ILE A 132 5.49 12.73 7.87
N ASN A 133 4.91 13.42 8.85
CA ASN A 133 5.02 13.09 10.27
C ASN A 133 4.02 11.98 10.63
N LEU A 134 4.53 10.84 11.09
CA LEU A 134 3.69 9.68 11.42
C LEU A 134 3.00 9.80 12.79
N ALA A 135 3.43 10.72 13.66
CA ALA A 135 2.72 11.00 14.90
C ALA A 135 1.41 11.78 14.63
N THR A 136 1.39 12.61 13.59
CA THR A 136 0.23 13.47 13.27
C THR A 136 -0.48 13.07 11.98
N PHE A 137 0.10 12.17 11.17
CA PHE A 137 -0.36 11.81 9.83
C PHE A 137 -0.59 13.03 8.93
N LYS A 138 0.41 13.93 8.90
CA LYS A 138 0.39 15.17 8.10
C LYS A 138 1.69 15.34 7.34
N THR A 139 1.59 15.84 6.11
CA THR A 139 2.74 16.36 5.35
C THR A 139 3.22 17.64 6.02
N GLU A 140 4.52 17.69 6.33
CA GLU A 140 5.14 18.83 7.01
C GLU A 140 6.06 19.63 6.09
N GLU A 141 6.61 19.00 5.07
CA GLU A 141 7.61 19.61 4.21
C GLU A 141 7.54 18.97 2.82
N ILE A 142 7.67 19.80 1.78
CA ILE A 142 7.84 19.37 0.40
C ILE A 142 9.00 20.18 -0.18
N ILE A 143 9.97 19.50 -0.79
CA ILE A 143 11.07 20.12 -1.52
C ILE A 143 10.98 19.77 -2.99
N GLU A 144 11.23 20.74 -3.86
CA GLU A 144 11.44 20.53 -5.29
C GLU A 144 12.90 20.18 -5.56
N LEU A 145 13.11 19.14 -6.37
CA LEU A 145 14.43 18.66 -6.74
C LEU A 145 14.93 19.41 -7.99
N PRO A 146 15.97 20.24 -7.90
CA PRO A 146 16.49 20.94 -9.06
C PRO A 146 17.19 19.97 -10.01
N ASN A 147 17.21 20.33 -11.30
CA ASN A 147 17.93 19.58 -12.35
C ASN A 147 17.50 18.11 -12.47
N SER A 148 16.24 17.80 -12.16
CA SER A 148 15.66 16.47 -12.23
C SER A 148 14.41 16.45 -13.10
N ALA A 149 14.12 15.30 -13.72
CA ALA A 149 12.89 15.02 -14.46
C ALA A 149 12.56 13.53 -14.35
N GLY A 150 11.30 13.16 -14.07
CA GLY A 150 10.90 11.77 -13.94
C GLY A 150 11.51 11.08 -12.71
N ASN A 151 11.24 11.63 -11.53
CA ASN A 151 11.79 11.10 -10.28
C ASN A 151 11.05 9.82 -9.85
N HIS A 152 11.44 8.67 -10.40
CA HIS A 152 10.78 7.38 -10.16
C HIS A 152 11.25 6.70 -8.86
N SER A 153 12.52 6.29 -8.80
CA SER A 153 13.10 5.53 -7.68
C SER A 153 13.78 6.45 -6.67
N SER A 154 13.00 6.96 -5.73
CA SER A 154 13.42 7.75 -4.58
C SER A 154 12.49 7.38 -3.39
N PRO A 155 12.77 7.73 -2.12
CA PRO A 155 13.71 8.75 -1.66
C PRO A 155 15.11 8.28 -1.20
N PHE A 156 15.40 6.98 -1.04
CA PHE A 156 16.74 6.48 -0.73
C PHE A 156 17.03 5.10 -1.32
#